data_AF-A0A433P582-F1
#
_entry.id   AF-A0A433P582-F1
#
_cell.length_a   1.000
_cell.length_b   1.000
_cell.length_c   1.000
_cell.angle_alpha   90.00
_cell.angle_beta   90.00
_cell.angle_gamma   90.00
#
_symmetry.space_group_name_H-M   'P 1'
#
loop_
_entity.id
_entity.type
_entity.pdbx_description
1 polymer ?
#
loop_
_entity_poly.entity_id
_entity_poly.type
_entity_poly.pdbx_seq_one_letter_code
_entity_poly.pdbx_strand_id
1 'polypeptide(L)'
;MGLLATVFIRTDGQEIYAPNFILVNKFIYNIRRSPNMGEVIQIHVAFLTPTENIMELRSRLREWLQTESREFVPNLDINVLQIDDTNKITLNMFIEHKGNWQEEPTRITTHNTTIHPIQFMFALKDIITDLGICYYPPIQKVQYLGDGDVLPGNQGTLSGDTPQTFATGMIPTTL
;
A
#
# COMPACT_ATOMS: atom_id res chain seq x y z
N MET A 1 -26.91 -10.18 21.07
CA MET A 1 -25.97 -11.21 21.58
C MET A 1 -26.75 -12.48 21.81
N GLY A 2 -26.36 -13.59 21.18
CA GLY A 2 -26.99 -14.90 21.35
C GLY A 2 -26.19 -15.80 22.30
N LEU A 3 -26.85 -16.80 22.88
CA LEU A 3 -26.23 -17.76 23.81
C LEU A 3 -25.14 -18.60 23.14
N LEU A 4 -25.36 -19.01 21.88
CA LEU A 4 -24.47 -19.91 21.14
C LEU A 4 -23.52 -19.17 20.20
N ALA A 5 -23.96 -18.03 19.66
CA ALA A 5 -23.21 -17.25 18.70
C ALA A 5 -23.45 -15.75 18.88
N THR A 6 -22.43 -14.99 18.53
CA THR A 6 -22.44 -13.54 18.44
C THR A 6 -22.46 -13.12 16.98
N VAL A 7 -23.30 -12.14 16.65
CA VAL A 7 -23.37 -11.57 15.29
C VAL A 7 -22.52 -10.30 15.27
N PHE A 8 -21.55 -10.26 14.36
CA PHE A 8 -20.78 -9.07 14.04
C PHE A 8 -21.22 -8.52 12.69
N ILE A 9 -21.08 -7.21 12.50
CA ILE A 9 -21.27 -6.57 11.20
C ILE A 9 -19.89 -6.08 10.76
N ARG A 10 -19.43 -6.56 9.60
CA ARG A 10 -18.19 -6.09 8.99
C ARG A 10 -18.40 -4.70 8.40
N THR A 11 -17.30 -3.96 8.17
CA THR A 11 -17.30 -2.66 7.45
C THR A 11 -18.05 -2.71 6.12
N ASP A 12 -18.09 -3.87 5.48
CA ASP A 12 -18.73 -4.09 4.17
C ASP A 12 -20.24 -4.36 4.30
N GLY A 13 -20.81 -4.23 5.50
CA GLY A 13 -22.21 -4.53 5.80
C GLY A 13 -22.53 -6.02 5.97
N GLN A 14 -21.57 -6.90 5.73
CA GLN A 14 -21.74 -8.34 5.88
C GLN A 14 -21.91 -8.75 7.35
N GLU A 15 -22.95 -9.53 7.63
CA GLU A 15 -23.13 -10.17 8.93
C GLU A 15 -22.27 -11.43 9.09
N ILE A 16 -21.54 -11.52 10.20
CA ILE A 16 -20.66 -12.64 10.55
C ILE A 16 -21.20 -13.28 11.82
N TYR A 17 -21.55 -14.56 11.72
CA TYR A 17 -22.01 -15.36 12.85
C TYR A 17 -20.82 -16.11 13.44
N ALA A 18 -20.39 -15.72 14.63
CA ALA A 18 -19.23 -16.29 15.31
C ALA A 18 -19.67 -17.09 16.56
N PRO A 19 -19.41 -18.41 16.62
CA PRO A 19 -19.65 -19.21 17.82
C PRO A 19 -18.84 -18.71 19.02
N ASN A 20 -19.45 -18.66 20.20
CA ASN A 20 -18.81 -18.07 21.38
C ASN A 20 -17.54 -18.81 21.81
N PHE A 21 -17.48 -20.14 21.65
CA PHE A 21 -16.29 -20.95 21.96
C PHE A 21 -15.05 -20.57 21.12
N ILE A 22 -15.25 -20.12 19.88
CA ILE A 22 -14.14 -19.68 19.03
C ILE A 22 -13.63 -18.31 19.50
N LEU A 23 -14.54 -17.41 19.88
CA LEU A 23 -14.21 -16.06 20.33
C LEU A 23 -13.39 -16.05 21.64
N VAL A 24 -13.60 -17.02 22.52
CA VAL A 24 -12.81 -17.15 23.77
C VAL A 24 -11.31 -17.30 23.49
N ASN A 25 -10.95 -17.97 22.40
CA ASN A 25 -9.55 -18.25 22.05
C ASN A 25 -8.95 -17.26 21.04
N LYS A 26 -9.65 -16.18 20.70
CA LYS A 26 -9.23 -15.21 19.69
C LYS A 26 -9.17 -13.80 20.26
N PHE A 27 -8.22 -13.00 19.78
CA PHE A 27 -8.16 -11.59 20.12
C PHE A 27 -9.32 -10.84 19.46
N ILE A 28 -10.02 -10.01 20.25
CA ILE A 28 -11.10 -9.16 19.78
C ILE A 28 -10.59 -7.73 19.72
N TYR A 29 -10.35 -7.24 18.49
CA TYR A 29 -9.95 -5.85 18.27
C TYR A 29 -11.19 -4.95 18.26
N ASN A 30 -11.21 -3.96 19.16
CA ASN A 30 -12.35 -3.06 19.30
C ASN A 30 -12.03 -1.69 18.71
N ILE A 31 -12.30 -1.54 17.42
CA ILE A 31 -12.07 -0.29 16.68
C ILE A 31 -12.80 0.87 17.37
N ARG A 32 -14.08 0.72 17.73
CA ARG A 32 -14.89 1.76 18.40
C ARG A 32 -14.25 2.42 19.62
N ARG A 33 -13.57 1.63 20.44
CA ARG A 33 -12.97 2.09 21.71
C ARG A 33 -11.50 2.45 21.57
N SER A 34 -10.90 2.19 20.41
CA SER A 34 -9.55 2.65 20.12
C SER A 34 -9.53 4.18 20.01
N PRO A 35 -8.42 4.82 20.41
CA PRO A 35 -8.20 6.25 20.17
C PRO A 35 -7.98 6.51 18.68
N ASN A 36 -7.43 7.68 18.34
CA ASN A 36 -6.95 8.02 17.01
C ASN A 36 -6.23 6.86 16.34
N MET A 37 -6.51 6.68 15.05
CA MET A 37 -5.95 5.58 14.27
C MET A 37 -4.89 6.13 13.32
N GLY A 38 -3.83 5.36 13.14
CA GLY A 38 -2.74 5.73 12.25
C GLY A 38 -2.56 4.74 11.12
N GLU A 39 -2.06 5.23 10.00
CA GLU A 39 -1.65 4.39 8.88
C GLU A 39 -0.17 4.55 8.60
N VAL A 40 0.40 3.49 8.04
CA VAL A 40 1.79 3.40 7.66
C VAL A 40 1.86 3.43 6.14
N ILE A 41 2.52 4.44 5.60
CA ILE A 41 2.69 4.63 4.15
C ILE A 41 4.15 4.36 3.81
N GLN A 42 4.34 3.43 2.88
CA GLN A 42 5.66 3.04 2.40
C GLN A 42 5.87 3.57 0.99
N ILE A 43 6.99 4.25 0.78
CA ILE A 43 7.38 4.76 -0.53
C ILE A 43 8.80 4.29 -0.88
N HIS A 44 9.03 4.09 -2.17
CA HIS A 44 10.35 3.73 -2.69
C HIS A 44 10.97 4.93 -3.41
N VAL A 45 12.21 5.22 -3.07
CA VAL A 45 12.98 6.34 -3.59
C VAL A 45 14.28 5.81 -4.20
N ALA A 46 14.80 6.46 -5.25
CA ALA A 46 16.11 6.08 -5.80
C ALA A 46 17.23 6.23 -4.76
N PHE A 47 18.20 5.33 -4.80
CA PHE A 47 19.36 5.38 -3.88
C PHE A 47 20.19 6.66 -4.02
N LEU A 48 20.23 7.23 -5.23
CA LEU A 48 20.99 8.45 -5.53
C LEU A 48 20.30 9.73 -5.04
N THR A 49 19.08 9.65 -4.51
CA THR A 49 18.39 10.83 -3.99
C THR A 49 19.18 11.42 -2.82
N PRO A 50 19.55 12.71 -2.87
CA PRO A 50 20.33 13.33 -1.81
C PRO A 50 19.52 13.38 -0.51
N THR A 51 20.22 13.19 0.62
CA THR A 51 19.60 13.21 1.95
C THR A 51 18.91 14.55 2.24
N GLU A 52 19.40 15.65 1.67
CA GLU A 52 18.80 16.98 1.77
C GLU A 52 17.35 17.00 1.27
N ASN A 53 17.07 16.39 0.12
CA ASN A 53 15.71 16.30 -0.43
C ASN A 53 14.79 15.48 0.48
N ILE A 54 15.30 14.45 1.15
CA ILE A 54 14.53 13.64 2.12
C ILE A 54 14.21 14.47 3.38
N MET A 55 15.17 15.27 3.85
CA MET A 55 14.94 16.18 4.98
C MET A 55 13.94 17.28 4.62
N GLU A 56 14.01 17.82 3.41
CA GLU A 56 13.09 18.82 2.90
C GLU A 56 11.67 18.25 2.72
N LEU A 57 11.55 17.03 2.16
CA LEU A 57 10.29 16.29 2.07
C LEU A 57 9.62 16.18 3.44
N ARG A 58 10.38 15.80 4.47
CA ARG A 58 9.89 15.72 5.85
C ARG A 58 9.40 17.08 6.36
N SER A 59 10.13 18.16 6.07
CA SER A 59 9.75 19.51 6.50
C SER A 59 8.46 19.98 5.84
N ARG A 60 8.35 19.85 4.51
CA ARG A 60 7.17 20.27 3.74
C ARG A 60 5.92 19.47 4.11
N LEU A 61 6.06 18.15 4.31
CA LEU A 61 4.93 17.32 4.75
C LEU A 61 4.46 17.70 6.16
N ARG A 62 5.40 18.02 7.07
CA ARG A 62 5.03 18.48 8.43
C ARG A 62 4.29 19.81 8.39
N GLU A 63 4.71 20.74 7.55
CA GLU A 63 4.03 22.03 7.34
C GLU A 63 2.62 21.83 6.75
N TRP A 64 2.50 20.95 5.78
CA TRP A 64 1.20 20.58 5.22
C TRP A 64 0.25 20.00 6.28
N LEU A 65 0.75 19.11 7.15
CA LEU A 65 -0.03 18.54 8.25
C LEU A 65 -0.45 19.59 9.30
N GLN A 66 0.32 20.66 9.48
CA GLN A 66 -0.09 21.77 10.35
C GLN A 66 -1.21 22.60 9.74
N THR A 67 -1.19 22.77 8.41
CA THR A 67 -2.27 23.44 7.68
C THR A 67 -3.57 22.61 7.79
N GLU A 68 -3.46 21.29 7.63
CA GLU A 68 -4.59 20.36 7.71
C GLU A 68 -4.81 19.78 9.12
N SER A 69 -4.60 20.59 10.15
CA SER A 69 -4.65 20.18 11.56
C SER A 69 -6.05 19.76 12.06
N ARG A 70 -7.10 19.95 11.26
CA ARG A 70 -8.46 19.50 11.60
C ARG A 70 -8.56 17.97 11.59
N GLU A 71 -7.92 17.37 10.60
CA GLU A 71 -8.09 15.98 10.18
C GLU A 71 -6.93 15.12 10.68
N PHE A 72 -5.75 15.71 10.73
CA PHE A 72 -4.51 15.02 11.07
C PHE A 72 -3.91 15.51 12.37
N VAL A 73 -3.15 14.63 13.01
CA VAL A 73 -2.23 15.02 14.07
C VAL A 73 -0.93 15.52 13.41
N PRO A 74 -0.39 16.68 13.80
CA PRO A 74 0.80 17.27 13.17
C PRO A 74 2.11 16.57 13.59
N ASN A 75 2.06 15.26 13.77
CA ASN A 75 3.18 14.41 14.13
C ASN A 75 3.47 13.45 12.97
N LEU A 76 4.56 13.71 12.26
CA LEU A 76 5.04 12.88 11.16
C LEU A 76 6.55 12.77 11.27
N ASP A 77 6.99 11.52 11.21
CA ASP A 77 8.38 11.16 11.00
C ASP A 77 8.51 10.21 9.81
N ILE A 78 9.60 10.41 9.07
CA ILE A 78 9.99 9.59 7.93
C ILE A 78 11.20 8.78 8.37
N ASN A 79 11.06 7.46 8.38
CA ASN A 79 12.12 6.52 8.75
C ASN A 79 12.61 5.77 7.51
N VAL A 80 13.92 5.55 7.42
CA VAL A 80 14.47 4.64 6.41
C VAL A 80 14.31 3.22 6.93
N LEU A 81 13.50 2.41 6.26
CA LEU A 81 13.25 1.02 6.66
C LEU A 81 14.38 0.10 6.20
N GLN A 82 14.70 0.15 4.91
CA GLN A 82 15.71 -0.70 4.28
C GLN A 82 16.27 -0.07 3.01
N ILE A 83 17.50 -0.45 2.67
CA ILE A 83 18.16 -0.12 1.41
C ILE A 83 18.32 -1.43 0.65
N ASP A 84 17.68 -1.52 -0.52
CA ASP A 84 17.68 -2.73 -1.35
C ASP A 84 18.64 -2.54 -2.52
N ASP A 85 19.64 -3.43 -2.59
CA ASP A 85 20.64 -3.56 -3.67
C ASP A 85 21.29 -2.25 -4.11
N THR A 86 21.36 -1.25 -3.22
CA THR A 86 21.88 0.10 -3.53
C THR A 86 21.13 0.75 -4.70
N ASN A 87 19.93 0.28 -5.02
CA ASN A 87 19.10 0.78 -6.11
C ASN A 87 17.94 1.62 -5.56
N LYS A 88 17.26 1.11 -4.53
CA LYS A 88 16.11 1.76 -3.91
C LYS A 88 16.23 1.84 -2.39
N ILE A 89 15.66 2.90 -1.86
CA ILE A 89 15.51 3.14 -0.44
C ILE A 89 14.01 3.05 -0.14
N THR A 90 13.64 2.23 0.84
CA THR A 90 12.27 2.15 1.31
C THR A 90 12.10 3.09 2.49
N LEU A 91 11.29 4.12 2.31
CA LEU A 91 10.92 5.06 3.37
C LEU A 91 9.59 4.65 3.96
N ASN A 92 9.50 4.74 5.27
CA ASN A 92 8.33 4.42 6.06
C ASN A 92 7.85 5.69 6.77
N MET A 93 6.61 6.07 6.51
CA MET A 93 5.97 7.24 7.08
C MET A 93 4.79 6.79 7.92
N PHE A 94 4.72 7.27 9.16
CA PHE A 94 3.57 7.03 10.02
C PHE A 94 2.79 8.33 10.15
N ILE A 95 1.50 8.26 9.85
CA ILE A 95 0.56 9.37 10.04
C ILE A 95 -0.56 8.94 10.96
N GLU A 96 -0.94 9.84 11.86
CA GLU A 96 -2.04 9.64 12.78
C GLU A 96 -3.22 10.53 12.35
N HIS A 97 -4.36 9.88 12.13
CA HIS A 97 -5.63 10.50 11.77
C HIS A 97 -6.42 10.81 13.03
N LYS A 98 -7.06 11.98 13.07
CA LYS A 98 -8.02 12.30 14.12
C LYS A 98 -9.34 11.60 13.81
N GLY A 99 -9.78 10.79 14.75
CA GLY A 99 -11.01 10.01 14.61
C GLY A 99 -10.75 8.52 14.38
N ASN A 100 -11.86 7.80 14.20
CA ASN A 100 -11.90 6.36 14.29
C ASN A 100 -12.36 5.74 12.96
N TRP A 101 -11.72 4.65 12.52
CA TRP A 101 -12.06 3.93 11.28
C TRP A 101 -13.46 3.30 11.29
N GLN A 102 -14.16 3.27 12.43
CA GLN A 102 -15.56 2.85 12.45
C GLN A 102 -16.50 3.84 11.75
N GLU A 103 -16.19 5.13 11.76
CA GLU A 103 -17.04 6.18 11.17
C GLU A 103 -16.74 6.41 9.67
N GLU A 104 -15.65 5.82 9.15
CA GLU A 104 -15.18 5.90 7.77
C GLU A 104 -16.25 5.63 6.69
N PRO A 105 -17.05 4.54 6.72
CA PRO A 105 -17.97 4.25 5.61
C PRO A 105 -19.05 5.34 5.42
N THR A 106 -19.46 6.03 6.48
CA THR A 106 -20.39 7.18 6.40
C THR A 106 -19.70 8.49 5.98
N ARG A 107 -18.37 8.56 6.09
CA ARG A 107 -17.54 9.68 5.60
C ARG A 107 -17.26 9.59 4.10
N ILE A 108 -17.47 8.43 3.47
CA ILE A 108 -17.15 8.17 2.05
C ILE A 108 -18.18 8.75 1.05
N THR A 109 -19.41 9.06 1.48
CA THR A 109 -20.51 9.29 0.52
C THR A 109 -21.16 10.67 0.60
N THR A 110 -20.89 11.48 1.62
CA THR A 110 -21.62 12.75 1.80
C THR A 110 -20.67 13.94 1.94
N HIS A 111 -20.38 14.56 0.79
CA HIS A 111 -19.94 15.96 0.65
C HIS A 111 -18.68 16.39 1.42
N ASN A 112 -17.51 16.04 0.87
CA ASN A 112 -16.23 16.75 1.09
C ASN A 112 -15.35 16.26 2.27
N THR A 113 -15.71 15.14 2.92
CA THR A 113 -14.96 14.57 4.08
C THR A 113 -14.32 13.19 3.77
N THR A 114 -14.54 12.64 2.57
CA THR A 114 -13.89 11.39 2.08
C THR A 114 -12.45 11.59 1.62
N ILE A 115 -11.95 12.81 1.73
CA ILE A 115 -10.80 13.25 0.97
C ILE A 115 -9.51 13.11 1.78
N HIS A 116 -9.51 12.79 3.08
CA HIS A 116 -8.30 12.91 3.90
C HIS A 116 -7.13 11.97 3.52
N PRO A 117 -7.29 10.64 3.48
CA PRO A 117 -6.18 9.77 3.05
C PRO A 117 -5.79 10.03 1.58
N ILE A 118 -6.77 10.36 0.74
CA ILE A 118 -6.56 10.70 -0.67
C ILE A 118 -5.83 12.06 -0.82
N GLN A 119 -6.17 13.06 -0.01
CA GLN A 119 -5.56 14.39 0.07
C GLN A 119 -4.11 14.27 0.49
N PHE A 120 -3.85 13.48 1.53
CA PHE A 120 -2.48 13.20 1.95
C PHE A 120 -1.70 12.56 0.81
N MET A 121 -2.28 11.56 0.13
CA MET A 121 -1.61 10.90 -1.00
C MET A 121 -1.34 11.86 -2.17
N PHE A 122 -2.28 12.75 -2.50
CA PHE A 122 -2.08 13.77 -3.54
C PHE A 122 -1.04 14.81 -3.15
N ALA A 123 -1.12 15.34 -1.92
CA ALA A 123 -0.13 16.28 -1.40
C ALA A 123 1.27 15.66 -1.36
N LEU A 124 1.37 14.41 -0.91
CA LEU A 124 2.61 13.63 -0.94
C LEU A 124 3.13 13.52 -2.38
N LYS A 125 2.28 13.14 -3.33
CA LYS A 125 2.65 13.05 -4.75
C LYS A 125 3.14 14.39 -5.30
N ASP A 126 2.48 15.49 -4.96
CA ASP A 126 2.86 16.83 -5.44
C ASP A 126 4.21 17.26 -4.86
N ILE A 127 4.42 17.13 -3.55
CA ILE A 127 5.69 17.46 -2.90
C ILE A 127 6.85 16.59 -3.43
N ILE A 128 6.62 15.29 -3.65
CA ILE A 128 7.62 14.39 -4.24
C ILE A 128 7.99 14.84 -5.65
N THR A 129 7.00 15.25 -6.44
CA THR A 129 7.21 15.74 -7.81
C THR A 129 8.00 17.05 -7.81
N ASP A 130 7.68 17.97 -6.90
CA ASP A 130 8.38 19.25 -6.75
C ASP A 130 9.85 19.09 -6.36
N LEU A 131 10.17 18.08 -5.54
CA LEU A 131 11.53 17.75 -5.12
C LEU A 131 12.30 16.90 -6.16
N GLY A 132 11.66 16.53 -7.27
CA GLY A 132 12.25 15.68 -8.31
C GLY A 132 12.61 14.28 -7.84
N ILE A 133 11.97 13.78 -6.78
CA ILE A 133 12.23 12.46 -6.22
C ILE A 133 11.52 11.44 -7.12
N CYS A 134 12.30 10.64 -7.84
CA CYS A 134 11.80 9.59 -8.70
C CYS A 134 12.48 8.26 -8.38
N TYR A 135 11.76 7.17 -8.66
CA TYR A 135 12.33 5.83 -8.65
C TYR A 135 11.93 5.14 -9.95
N TYR A 136 12.91 4.55 -10.61
CA TYR A 136 12.70 3.70 -11.77
C TYR A 136 13.10 2.29 -11.41
N PRO A 137 12.31 1.28 -11.83
CA PRO A 137 12.73 -0.10 -11.67
C PRO A 137 14.09 -0.32 -12.37
N PRO A 138 14.93 -1.23 -11.84
CA PRO A 138 16.21 -1.53 -12.47
C PRO A 138 16.00 -2.02 -13.90
N ILE A 139 16.89 -1.60 -14.80
CA ILE A 139 16.85 -2.00 -16.20
C ILE A 139 17.07 -3.51 -16.28
N GLN A 140 16.06 -4.24 -16.76
CA GLN A 140 16.18 -5.67 -16.99
C GLN A 140 16.95 -5.92 -18.29
N LYS A 141 18.06 -6.67 -18.20
CA LYS A 141 18.78 -7.13 -19.40
C LYS A 141 17.96 -8.22 -20.08
N VAL A 142 17.43 -7.92 -21.27
CA VAL A 142 16.75 -8.91 -22.12
C VAL A 142 17.80 -9.56 -23.02
N GLN A 143 17.94 -10.87 -22.92
CA GLN A 143 18.71 -11.67 -23.87
C GLN A 143 17.73 -12.35 -24.80
N TYR A 144 17.86 -12.07 -26.11
CA TYR A 144 17.12 -12.80 -27.13
C TYR A 144 17.84 -14.13 -27.35
N LEU A 145 17.14 -15.23 -27.10
CA LEU A 145 17.61 -16.56 -27.44
C LEU A 145 17.45 -16.72 -28.95
N GLY A 146 18.54 -16.89 -29.69
CA GLY A 146 18.48 -17.27 -31.10
C GLY A 146 17.91 -18.69 -31.24
N ASP A 147 17.27 -18.99 -32.36
CA ASP A 147 16.77 -20.33 -32.70
C ASP A 147 17.92 -21.36 -32.70
N GLY A 148 18.21 -21.93 -31.52
CA GLY A 148 19.28 -22.92 -31.35
C GLY A 148 20.04 -22.87 -30.02
N ASP A 149 19.96 -21.78 -29.25
CA ASP A 149 20.68 -21.68 -27.97
C ASP A 149 19.81 -22.20 -26.82
N VAL A 150 20.38 -23.03 -25.94
CA VAL A 150 19.72 -23.52 -24.72
C VAL A 150 20.16 -22.65 -23.55
N LEU A 151 19.20 -22.14 -22.76
CA LEU A 151 19.49 -21.42 -21.52
C LEU A 151 20.43 -22.27 -20.63
N PRO A 152 21.43 -21.69 -19.94
CA PRO A 152 22.14 -22.42 -18.90
C PRO A 152 21.13 -22.75 -17.79
N GLY A 153 20.61 -23.97 -17.84
CA GLY A 153 19.61 -24.48 -16.93
C GLY A 153 20.15 -24.52 -15.51
N ASN A 154 19.51 -23.73 -14.65
CA ASN A 154 19.46 -24.00 -13.22
C ASN A 154 18.98 -25.46 -13.05
N GLN A 155 19.84 -26.33 -12.52
CA GLN A 155 19.52 -27.71 -12.15
C GLN A 155 18.53 -27.66 -10.96
N GLY A 156 17.26 -27.44 -11.26
CA GLY A 156 16.16 -27.41 -10.30
C GLY A 156 15.00 -28.23 -10.85
N THR A 157 14.79 -29.40 -10.24
CA THR A 157 13.81 -30.44 -10.55
C THR A 157 12.42 -29.91 -10.94
N LEU A 158 11.92 -30.44 -12.05
CA LEU A 158 10.57 -30.23 -12.59
C LEU A 158 9.49 -30.81 -11.64
N SER A 159 8.53 -29.98 -11.26
CA SER A 159 7.16 -30.34 -10.84
C SER A 159 6.37 -29.03 -10.98
N GLY A 160 5.56 -28.80 -12.00
CA GLY A 160 4.33 -29.52 -12.31
C GLY A 160 3.17 -28.54 -12.04
N ASP A 161 2.46 -28.18 -13.11
CA ASP A 161 1.12 -27.57 -13.15
C ASP A 161 0.96 -26.05 -13.01
N THR A 162 0.87 -25.36 -14.16
CA THR A 162 -0.28 -24.47 -14.45
C THR A 162 -0.50 -24.34 -15.98
N PRO A 163 -1.74 -24.40 -16.51
CA PRO A 163 -1.99 -24.48 -17.95
C PRO A 163 -2.16 -23.11 -18.64
N GLN A 164 -1.60 -23.04 -19.86
CA GLN A 164 -2.12 -22.47 -21.12
C GLN A 164 -2.67 -21.02 -21.11
N THR A 165 -1.89 -20.04 -21.57
CA THR A 165 -1.85 -19.49 -22.96
C THR A 165 -3.06 -18.63 -23.35
N PHE A 166 -2.87 -17.30 -23.32
CA PHE A 166 -3.76 -16.32 -23.99
C PHE A 166 -3.50 -16.28 -25.50
N ALA A 167 -4.58 -16.03 -26.23
CA ALA A 167 -4.76 -16.14 -27.67
C ALA A 167 -3.81 -15.31 -28.56
N THR A 168 -3.49 -15.85 -29.75
CA THR A 168 -3.44 -15.09 -31.00
C THR A 168 -3.78 -16.04 -32.16
N GLY A 169 -5.01 -15.94 -32.66
CA GLY A 169 -5.46 -16.64 -33.86
C GLY A 169 -4.95 -15.92 -35.11
N MET A 170 -4.11 -16.60 -35.89
CA MET A 170 -3.74 -16.22 -37.25
C MET A 170 -4.94 -16.35 -38.20
N ILE A 171 -5.13 -15.34 -39.04
CA ILE A 171 -6.02 -15.34 -40.20
C ILE A 171 -5.38 -16.22 -41.30
N PRO A 172 -6.13 -17.06 -42.03
CA PRO A 172 -5.67 -17.55 -43.33
C PRO A 172 -6.41 -16.84 -44.48
N THR A 173 -5.63 -16.32 -45.42
CA THR A 173 -6.06 -15.90 -46.75
C THR A 173 -5.99 -17.09 -47.72
N THR A 174 -6.82 -17.05 -48.78
CA THR A 174 -6.88 -17.89 -50.02
C THR A 174 -7.68 -19.20 -49.86
N LEU A 175 -8.68 -19.57 -50.70
CA LEU A 175 -9.23 -19.12 -51.99
C LEU A 175 -10.75 -19.02 -51.92
#